data_AF-A0A830D816-F1
#
_entry.id   AF-A0A830D816-F1
#
_cell.length_a   1.000
_cell.length_b   1.000
_cell.length_c   1.000
_cell.angle_alpha   90.00
_cell.angle_beta   90.00
_cell.angle_gamma   90.00
#
_symmetry.space_group_name_H-M   'P 1'
#
loop_
_entity.id
_entity.type
_entity.pdbx_description
1 polymer ?
#
loop_
_entity_poly.entity_id
_entity_poly.type
_entity_poly.pdbx_seq_one_letter_code
_entity_poly.pdbx_strand_id
1 'polypeptide(L)'
;MCRKAPAKNQGCNHMICRQPCGFQICWICLGSCFRHDYYRCNKYRGKGGSPDDVSQMNAKKHLERYTHYYERWDTNDKSRKRALADLNTARDEHIDRLADTQRATQAELKCVVEAWEQIVKCRCILKWSYVYRYYVSESESGKLDFFGHLLGEAENAVERLHNWVEKEMDKYLLAECVSEVIQVFHTKLTDLTLVTKMYFENLVRAWENDLCGADNVVSESTESSRKRKDMKD
;
A
#
# COMPACT_ATOMS: atom_id res chain seq x y z
N MET A 1 -5.42 5.82 22.78
CA MET A 1 -6.36 5.36 21.73
C MET A 1 -7.79 5.49 22.25
N CYS A 2 -8.71 6.07 21.48
CA CYS A 2 -10.12 6.07 21.86
C CYS A 2 -10.69 4.64 21.80
N ARG A 3 -11.68 4.32 22.64
CA ARG A 3 -12.33 2.99 22.65
C ARG A 3 -13.39 2.80 21.55
N LYS A 4 -13.59 3.77 20.67
CA LYS A 4 -14.58 3.67 19.59
C LYS A 4 -14.04 2.78 18.48
N ALA A 5 -14.86 1.82 18.03
CA ALA A 5 -14.53 0.99 16.87
C ALA A 5 -14.37 1.90 15.63
N PRO A 6 -13.25 1.79 14.90
CA PRO A 6 -13.09 2.53 13.67
C PRO A 6 -14.01 1.97 12.58
N ALA A 7 -14.57 2.85 11.75
CA ALA A 7 -15.35 2.48 10.57
C ALA A 7 -14.60 2.94 9.31
N LYS A 8 -14.39 2.04 8.36
CA LYS A 8 -13.75 2.34 7.08
C LYS A 8 -14.80 2.73 6.05
N ASN A 9 -14.85 4.01 5.72
CA ASN A 9 -15.77 4.58 4.72
C ASN A 9 -15.04 5.02 3.44
N GLN A 10 -13.75 4.68 3.33
CA GLN A 10 -12.80 5.16 2.33
C GLN A 10 -11.99 3.97 1.79
N GLY A 11 -11.44 4.10 0.59
CA GLY A 11 -10.63 3.09 -0.09
C GLY A 11 -9.23 2.95 0.51
N CYS A 12 -8.64 4.03 1.03
CA CYS A 12 -7.32 4.00 1.65
C CYS A 12 -7.32 3.26 3.00
N ASN A 13 -6.25 2.51 3.29
CA ASN A 13 -6.05 1.88 4.61
C ASN A 13 -5.46 2.83 5.66
N HIS A 14 -4.98 4.01 5.24
CA HIS A 14 -4.58 5.07 6.16
C HIS A 14 -5.80 5.85 6.66
N MET A 15 -6.26 5.50 7.85
CA MET A 15 -7.41 6.14 8.47
C MET A 15 -7.00 7.17 9.52
N ILE A 16 -7.83 8.19 9.70
CA ILE A 16 -7.68 9.19 10.76
C ILE A 16 -8.88 9.05 11.69
N CYS A 17 -8.63 8.86 12.98
CA CYS A 17 -9.68 8.76 13.96
C CYS A 17 -10.41 10.10 14.11
N ARG A 18 -11.74 10.07 14.18
CA ARG A 18 -12.57 11.29 14.29
C ARG A 18 -12.20 12.10 15.54
N GLN A 19 -12.36 13.41 15.42
CA GLN A 19 -12.11 14.34 16.51
C GLN A 19 -12.92 13.96 17.77
N PRO A 20 -12.36 14.17 18.98
CA PRO A 20 -11.08 14.84 19.28
C PRO A 20 -9.84 13.91 19.20
N CYS A 21 -9.98 12.67 18.72
CA CYS A 21 -8.92 11.66 18.81
C CYS A 21 -7.75 11.92 17.85
N GLY A 22 -8.02 12.15 16.56
CA GLY A 22 -7.02 12.52 15.55
C GLY A 22 -5.93 11.49 15.22
N PHE A 23 -5.85 10.36 15.95
CA PHE A 23 -4.83 9.33 15.72
C PHE A 23 -4.93 8.72 14.32
N GLN A 24 -3.78 8.56 13.67
CA GLN A 24 -3.66 7.94 12.35
C GLN A 24 -3.34 6.45 12.48
N ILE A 25 -4.20 5.59 11.94
CA ILE A 25 -4.11 4.14 12.10
C ILE A 25 -4.25 3.39 10.78
N CYS A 26 -3.55 2.26 10.69
CA CYS A 26 -3.63 1.34 9.57
C CYS A 26 -4.86 0.45 9.75
N TRP A 27 -5.75 0.39 8.75
CA TRP A 27 -6.95 -0.46 8.82
C TRP A 27 -6.65 -1.95 8.97
N ILE A 28 -5.53 -2.43 8.43
CA ILE A 28 -5.18 -3.86 8.43
C ILE A 28 -4.80 -4.35 9.83
N CYS A 29 -3.90 -3.65 10.51
CA CYS A 29 -3.33 -4.12 11.78
C CYS A 29 -3.72 -3.25 12.99
N LEU A 30 -4.47 -2.17 12.76
CA LEU A 30 -4.88 -1.18 13.77
C LEU A 30 -3.70 -0.47 14.47
N GLY A 31 -2.49 -0.64 13.96
CA GLY A 31 -1.28 0.04 14.42
C GLY A 31 -1.16 1.46 13.88
N SER A 32 -0.19 2.22 14.40
CA SER A 32 0.12 3.58 13.94
C SER A 32 0.48 3.63 12.46
N CYS A 33 -0.09 4.58 11.72
CA CYS A 33 0.36 4.92 10.36
C CYS A 33 1.66 5.74 10.35
N PHE A 34 1.99 6.40 11.46
CA PHE A 34 3.26 7.12 11.57
C PHE A 34 4.42 6.13 11.63
N ARG A 35 5.33 6.21 10.64
CA ARG A 35 6.46 5.28 10.44
C ARG A 35 6.01 3.82 10.40
N HIS A 36 4.92 3.55 9.69
CA HIS A 36 4.36 2.22 9.59
C HIS A 36 5.34 1.23 8.95
N ASP A 37 5.60 0.11 9.61
CA ASP A 37 6.44 -0.98 9.09
C ASP A 37 5.55 -1.94 8.28
N TYR A 38 5.40 -1.64 7.00
CA TYR A 38 4.57 -2.44 6.08
C TYR A 38 5.11 -3.87 5.90
N TYR A 39 6.43 -4.06 5.96
CA TYR A 39 7.05 -5.39 5.91
C TYR A 39 6.62 -6.25 7.11
N ARG A 40 6.62 -5.69 8.32
CA ARG A 40 6.11 -6.41 9.50
C ARG A 40 4.59 -6.55 9.48
N CYS A 41 3.87 -5.56 8.94
CA CYS A 41 2.42 -5.59 8.84
C CYS A 41 1.94 -6.72 7.92
N ASN A 42 2.64 -6.98 6.81
CA ASN A 42 2.24 -8.01 5.84
C ASN A 42 2.69 -9.43 6.22
N LYS A 43 3.74 -9.58 7.04
CA LYS A 43 4.30 -10.88 7.45
C LYS A 43 3.45 -11.57 8.52
N TYR A 44 3.01 -12.80 8.24
CA TYR A 44 2.37 -13.65 9.25
C TYR A 44 3.40 -14.06 10.32
N ARG A 45 3.04 -13.88 11.59
CA ARG A 45 3.82 -14.36 12.75
C ARG A 45 2.90 -15.25 13.56
N GLY A 46 3.04 -16.57 13.40
CA GLY A 46 2.28 -17.53 14.19
C GLY A 46 2.51 -17.31 15.68
N LYS A 47 1.48 -17.53 16.51
CA LYS A 47 1.65 -17.51 17.96
C LYS A 47 2.44 -18.76 18.37
N GLY A 48 3.60 -18.57 19.00
CA GLY A 48 4.31 -19.65 19.68
C GLY A 48 3.42 -20.20 20.79
N GLY A 49 3.23 -21.51 20.85
CA GLY A 49 2.44 -22.16 21.89
C GLY A 49 3.16 -23.41 22.42
N SER A 50 2.76 -23.84 23.61
CA SER A 50 3.29 -25.01 24.29
C SER A 50 3.02 -26.31 23.51
N PRO A 51 3.88 -27.32 23.65
CA PRO A 51 3.84 -28.56 22.85
C PRO A 51 2.66 -29.50 23.14
N ASP A 52 1.79 -29.20 24.10
CA ASP A 52 0.89 -30.20 24.70
C ASP A 52 -0.34 -30.61 23.86
N ASP A 53 -0.56 -30.05 22.67
CA ASP A 53 -1.62 -30.53 21.77
C ASP A 53 -1.34 -30.25 20.27
N VAL A 54 -0.43 -31.04 19.69
CA VAL A 54 0.14 -30.81 18.34
C VAL A 54 -0.92 -30.79 17.22
N SER A 55 -1.97 -31.61 17.31
CA SER A 55 -3.01 -31.69 16.27
C SER A 55 -3.96 -30.49 16.29
N GLN A 56 -4.49 -30.15 17.47
CA GLN A 56 -5.36 -28.97 17.65
C GLN A 56 -4.58 -27.67 17.36
N MET A 57 -3.29 -27.63 17.70
CA MET A 57 -2.40 -26.52 17.39
C MET A 57 -2.15 -26.35 15.89
N ASN A 58 -2.00 -27.44 15.12
CA ASN A 58 -1.78 -27.36 13.68
C ASN A 58 -3.01 -26.85 12.93
N ALA A 59 -4.20 -27.38 13.24
CA ALA A 59 -5.44 -26.89 12.64
C ALA A 59 -5.67 -25.39 12.93
N LYS A 60 -5.39 -24.96 14.16
CA LYS A 60 -5.47 -23.55 14.57
C LYS A 60 -4.46 -22.68 13.82
N LYS A 61 -3.20 -23.12 13.69
CA LYS A 61 -2.16 -22.39 12.94
C LYS A 61 -2.51 -22.24 11.46
N HIS A 62 -3.06 -23.29 10.83
CA HIS A 62 -3.52 -23.22 9.44
C HIS A 62 -4.66 -22.22 9.28
N LEU A 63 -5.64 -22.22 10.20
CA LEU A 63 -6.75 -21.28 10.18
C LEU A 63 -6.27 -19.84 10.40
N GLU A 64 -5.39 -19.60 11.38
CA GLU A 64 -4.80 -18.27 11.64
C GLU A 64 -4.03 -17.74 10.43
N ARG A 65 -3.21 -18.61 9.79
CA ARG A 65 -2.48 -18.27 8.56
C ARG A 65 -3.44 -17.93 7.43
N TYR A 66 -4.45 -18.77 7.19
CA TYR A 66 -5.47 -18.51 6.16
C TYR A 66 -6.17 -17.16 6.40
N THR A 67 -6.66 -16.92 7.61
CA THR A 67 -7.34 -15.67 7.98
C THR A 67 -6.46 -14.46 7.73
N HIS A 68 -5.18 -14.51 8.11
CA HIS A 68 -4.23 -13.40 7.89
C HIS A 68 -4.12 -13.00 6.42
N TYR A 69 -3.99 -13.98 5.52
CA TYR A 69 -3.86 -13.72 4.09
C TYR A 69 -5.20 -13.37 3.43
N TYR A 70 -6.28 -14.03 3.85
CA TYR A 70 -7.64 -13.75 3.37
C TYR A 70 -8.10 -12.33 3.69
N GLU A 71 -7.89 -11.85 4.92
CA GLU A 71 -8.28 -10.48 5.32
C GLU A 71 -7.57 -9.41 4.48
N ARG A 72 -6.30 -9.64 4.13
CA ARG A 72 -5.51 -8.72 3.28
C ARG A 72 -5.93 -8.78 1.81
N TRP A 73 -6.26 -9.98 1.33
CA TRP A 73 -6.87 -10.17 0.01
C TRP A 73 -8.22 -9.43 -0.09
N ASP A 74 -9.11 -9.65 0.86
CA ASP A 74 -10.46 -9.09 0.90
C ASP A 74 -10.40 -7.57 1.07
N THR A 75 -9.51 -7.07 1.93
CA THR A 75 -9.30 -5.63 2.08
C THR A 75 -8.84 -4.99 0.78
N ASN A 76 -7.91 -5.60 0.05
CA ASN A 76 -7.47 -5.05 -1.24
C ASN A 76 -8.56 -5.14 -2.31
N ASP A 77 -9.39 -6.20 -2.33
CA ASP A 77 -10.53 -6.28 -3.25
C ASP A 77 -11.60 -5.21 -2.97
N LYS A 78 -11.93 -4.98 -1.70
CA LYS A 78 -12.84 -3.91 -1.27
C LYS A 78 -12.28 -2.53 -1.60
N SER A 79 -11.02 -2.28 -1.27
CA SER A 79 -10.33 -1.02 -1.61
C SER A 79 -10.24 -0.80 -3.12
N ARG A 80 -10.08 -1.86 -3.92
CA ARG A 80 -10.10 -1.79 -5.40
C ARG A 80 -11.48 -1.40 -5.92
N LYS A 81 -12.54 -2.06 -5.44
CA LYS A 81 -13.91 -1.76 -5.83
C LYS A 81 -14.28 -0.31 -5.51
N ARG A 82 -13.86 0.17 -4.34
CA ARG A 82 -14.05 1.58 -3.96
C ARG A 82 -13.29 2.53 -4.88
N ALA A 83 -11.99 2.30 -5.09
CA ALA A 83 -11.19 3.12 -6.01
C ALA A 83 -11.72 3.12 -7.45
N LEU A 84 -12.34 2.02 -7.90
CA LEU A 84 -12.98 1.96 -9.21
C LEU A 84 -14.25 2.82 -9.26
N ALA A 85 -15.05 2.82 -8.18
CA ALA A 85 -16.20 3.73 -8.08
C ALA A 85 -15.74 5.19 -8.05
N ASP A 86 -14.72 5.51 -7.26
CA ASP A 86 -14.17 6.88 -7.16
C ASP A 86 -13.54 7.32 -8.49
N LEU A 87 -12.90 6.41 -9.26
CA LEU A 87 -12.42 6.67 -10.62
C LEU A 87 -13.56 7.05 -11.57
N ASN A 88 -14.69 6.35 -11.50
CA ASN A 88 -15.84 6.65 -12.35
C ASN A 88 -16.45 8.01 -11.97
N THR A 89 -16.63 8.28 -10.68
CA THR A 89 -17.05 9.61 -10.19
C THR A 89 -16.07 10.70 -10.63
N ALA A 90 -14.77 10.43 -10.59
CA ALA A 90 -13.77 11.38 -11.07
C ALA A 90 -13.93 11.69 -12.56
N ARG A 91 -14.18 10.67 -13.38
CA ARG A 91 -14.41 10.84 -14.83
C ARG A 91 -15.71 11.58 -15.15
N ASP A 92 -16.77 11.27 -14.43
CA ASP A 92 -18.12 11.74 -14.76
C ASP A 92 -18.46 13.10 -14.12
N GLU A 93 -17.94 13.41 -12.93
CA GLU A 93 -18.34 14.61 -12.16
C GLU A 93 -17.18 15.58 -11.90
N HIS A 94 -15.99 15.06 -11.57
CA HIS A 94 -14.88 15.93 -11.17
C HIS A 94 -14.19 16.57 -12.36
N ILE A 95 -14.10 15.88 -13.51
CA ILE A 95 -13.49 16.44 -14.73
C ILE A 95 -14.24 17.69 -15.20
N ASP A 96 -15.57 17.61 -15.31
CA ASP A 96 -16.40 18.75 -15.76
C ASP A 96 -16.33 19.91 -14.76
N ARG A 97 -16.43 19.62 -13.46
CA ARG A 97 -16.31 20.66 -12.42
C ARG A 97 -14.95 21.34 -12.39
N LEU A 98 -13.86 20.59 -12.61
CA LEU A 98 -12.51 21.14 -12.66
C LEU A 98 -12.27 21.97 -13.93
N ALA A 99 -12.82 21.54 -15.06
CA ALA A 99 -12.81 22.33 -16.29
C ALA A 99 -13.52 23.67 -16.10
N ASP A 100 -14.70 23.66 -15.47
CA ASP A 100 -15.54 24.85 -15.30
C ASP A 100 -15.06 25.79 -14.18
N THR A 101 -14.69 25.24 -13.03
CA THR A 101 -14.40 26.01 -11.80
C THR A 101 -12.95 26.48 -11.74
N GLN A 102 -12.01 25.62 -12.18
CA GLN A 102 -10.56 25.85 -12.01
C GLN A 102 -9.88 26.24 -13.33
N ARG A 103 -10.60 26.25 -14.46
CA ARG A 103 -10.02 26.36 -15.82
C ARG A 103 -8.89 25.36 -16.04
N ALA A 104 -9.03 24.16 -15.46
CA ALA A 104 -8.02 23.13 -15.52
C ALA A 104 -7.78 22.70 -16.97
N THR A 105 -6.53 22.50 -17.31
CA THR A 105 -6.08 21.98 -18.60
C THR A 105 -6.40 20.49 -18.72
N GLN A 106 -6.52 20.01 -19.96
CA GLN A 106 -6.73 18.58 -20.23
C GLN A 106 -5.62 17.68 -19.64
N ALA A 107 -4.39 18.20 -19.50
CA ALA A 107 -3.30 17.48 -18.86
C ALA A 107 -3.53 17.28 -17.36
N GLU A 108 -4.04 18.30 -16.66
CA GLU A 108 -4.36 18.23 -15.22
C GLU A 108 -5.51 17.28 -14.94
N LEU A 109 -6.51 17.22 -15.84
CA LEU A 109 -7.62 16.27 -15.71
C LEU A 109 -7.14 14.82 -15.94
N LYS A 110 -6.25 14.63 -16.92
CA LYS A 110 -5.68 13.33 -17.25
C LYS A 110 -4.85 12.75 -16.10
N CYS A 111 -4.07 13.56 -15.38
CA CYS A 111 -3.23 13.04 -14.29
C CYS A 111 -4.05 12.48 -13.11
N VAL A 112 -5.23 13.06 -12.83
CA VAL A 112 -6.16 12.54 -11.81
C VAL A 112 -6.70 11.18 -12.21
N VAL A 113 -7.10 11.02 -13.48
CA VAL A 113 -7.56 9.73 -14.03
C VAL A 113 -6.45 8.69 -13.97
N GLU A 114 -5.23 9.04 -14.39
CA GLU A 114 -4.07 8.14 -14.36
C GLU A 114 -3.72 7.68 -12.94
N ALA A 115 -3.80 8.57 -11.96
CA ALA A 115 -3.55 8.24 -10.56
C ALA A 115 -4.57 7.22 -10.03
N TRP A 116 -5.86 7.42 -10.29
CA TRP A 116 -6.91 6.49 -9.90
C TRP A 116 -6.79 5.13 -10.59
N GLU A 117 -6.51 5.12 -11.90
CA GLU A 117 -6.24 3.89 -12.64
C GLU A 117 -5.05 3.12 -12.05
N GLN A 118 -3.98 3.85 -11.70
CA GLN A 118 -2.81 3.27 -11.05
C GLN A 118 -3.19 2.64 -9.71
N ILE A 119 -3.98 3.33 -8.87
CA ILE A 119 -4.47 2.77 -7.59
C ILE A 119 -5.27 1.48 -7.83
N VAL A 120 -6.20 1.46 -8.78
CA VAL A 120 -7.02 0.27 -9.09
C VAL A 120 -6.14 -0.92 -9.51
N LYS A 121 -5.16 -0.68 -10.39
CA LYS A 121 -4.19 -1.70 -10.83
C LYS A 121 -3.35 -2.21 -9.66
N CYS A 122 -2.79 -1.31 -8.86
CA CYS A 122 -2.01 -1.63 -7.66
C CYS A 122 -2.78 -2.50 -6.67
N ARG A 123 -4.05 -2.17 -6.38
CA ARG A 123 -4.90 -2.98 -5.49
C ARG A 123 -5.15 -4.38 -6.03
N CYS A 124 -5.28 -4.52 -7.35
CA CYS A 124 -5.39 -5.83 -8.00
C CYS A 124 -4.12 -6.65 -7.80
N ILE A 125 -2.95 -6.04 -8.01
CA ILE A 125 -1.66 -6.70 -7.82
C ILE A 125 -1.50 -7.14 -6.37
N LEU A 126 -1.71 -6.26 -5.39
CA LEU A 126 -1.61 -6.58 -3.96
C LEU A 126 -2.51 -7.75 -3.55
N LYS A 127 -3.76 -7.75 -4.01
CA LYS A 127 -4.72 -8.84 -3.79
C LYS A 127 -4.11 -10.18 -4.20
N TRP A 128 -3.55 -10.27 -5.41
CA TRP A 128 -2.95 -11.51 -5.91
C TRP A 128 -1.58 -11.82 -5.30
N SER A 129 -0.80 -10.81 -4.90
CA SER A 129 0.44 -10.98 -4.14
C SER A 129 0.20 -11.71 -2.80
N TYR A 130 -0.93 -11.46 -2.14
CA TYR A 130 -1.29 -12.17 -0.91
C TYR A 130 -1.72 -13.62 -1.15
N VAL A 131 -2.35 -13.91 -2.29
CA VAL A 131 -2.63 -15.30 -2.71
C VAL A 131 -1.32 -16.05 -2.94
N TYR A 132 -0.41 -15.46 -3.72
CA TYR A 132 0.92 -16.02 -3.97
C TYR A 132 1.65 -16.30 -2.65
N ARG A 133 1.71 -15.31 -1.75
CA ARG A 133 2.38 -15.45 -0.44
C ARG A 133 1.80 -16.57 0.44
N TYR A 134 0.52 -16.89 0.31
CA TYR A 134 -0.11 -18.00 1.03
C TYR A 134 0.37 -19.37 0.54
N TYR A 135 0.61 -19.52 -0.77
CA TYR A 135 0.96 -20.80 -1.39
C TYR A 135 2.47 -21.08 -1.45
N VAL A 136 3.33 -20.06 -1.38
CA VAL A 136 4.79 -20.27 -1.35
C VAL A 136 5.21 -20.97 -0.04
N SER A 137 6.14 -21.92 -0.17
CA SER A 137 6.65 -22.74 0.93
C SER A 137 7.52 -21.92 1.90
N GLU A 138 7.40 -22.20 3.21
CA GLU A 138 8.25 -21.57 4.23
C GLU A 138 9.73 -21.97 4.12
N SER A 139 10.04 -23.08 3.42
CA SER A 139 11.42 -23.49 3.13
C SER A 139 12.17 -22.49 2.25
N GLU A 140 11.46 -21.62 1.51
CA GLU A 140 12.02 -20.58 0.67
C GLU A 140 12.12 -19.24 1.41
N SER A 141 12.60 -19.25 2.65
CA SER A 141 12.57 -18.11 3.58
C SER A 141 13.26 -16.85 3.02
N GLY A 142 14.38 -16.98 2.30
CA GLY A 142 15.08 -15.86 1.66
C GLY A 142 14.23 -15.19 0.57
N LYS A 143 13.60 -15.99 -0.31
CA LYS A 143 12.66 -15.48 -1.33
C LYS A 143 11.47 -14.79 -0.68
N LEU A 144 10.91 -15.39 0.38
CA LEU A 144 9.78 -14.83 1.12
C LEU A 144 10.11 -13.51 1.81
N ASP A 145 11.30 -13.37 2.37
CA ASP A 145 11.71 -12.13 3.02
C ASP A 145 11.96 -11.02 1.99
N PHE A 146 12.64 -11.33 0.88
CA PHE A 146 12.81 -10.40 -0.24
C PHE A 146 11.47 -9.94 -0.84
N PHE A 147 10.58 -10.89 -1.15
CA PHE A 147 9.24 -10.58 -1.64
C PHE A 147 8.44 -9.75 -0.63
N GLY A 148 8.54 -10.07 0.67
CA GLY A 148 7.86 -9.32 1.71
C GLY A 148 8.32 -7.85 1.76
N HIS A 149 9.61 -7.60 1.57
CA HIS A 149 10.17 -6.26 1.51
C HIS A 149 9.61 -5.47 0.32
N LEU A 150 9.64 -6.05 -0.89
CA LEU A 150 9.08 -5.43 -2.09
C LEU A 150 7.57 -5.16 -1.95
N LEU A 151 6.83 -6.11 -1.40
CA LEU A 151 5.41 -5.96 -1.13
C LEU A 151 5.14 -4.81 -0.16
N GLY A 152 5.95 -4.68 0.91
CA GLY A 152 5.82 -3.61 1.88
C GLY A 152 6.10 -2.22 1.30
N GLU A 153 7.12 -2.10 0.44
CA GLU A 153 7.41 -0.85 -0.27
C GLU A 153 6.27 -0.46 -1.23
N ALA A 154 5.74 -1.44 -1.98
CA ALA A 154 4.61 -1.24 -2.88
C ALA A 154 3.33 -0.83 -2.12
N GLU A 155 3.02 -1.49 -0.99
CA GLU A 155 1.88 -1.12 -0.14
C GLU A 155 2.01 0.31 0.39
N ASN A 156 3.18 0.67 0.92
CA ASN A 156 3.41 2.03 1.41
C ASN A 156 3.20 3.08 0.30
N ALA A 157 3.70 2.81 -0.91
CA ALA A 157 3.56 3.73 -2.03
C ALA A 157 2.08 3.92 -2.43
N VAL A 158 1.32 2.83 -2.60
CA VAL A 158 -0.10 2.95 -2.98
C VAL A 158 -0.94 3.57 -1.86
N GLU A 159 -0.67 3.30 -0.58
CA GLU A 159 -1.40 3.96 0.50
C GLU A 159 -1.15 5.46 0.53
N ARG A 160 0.08 5.91 0.23
CA ARG A 160 0.41 7.34 0.13
C ARG A 160 -0.32 8.00 -1.04
N LEU A 161 -0.29 7.37 -2.21
CA LEU A 161 -1.00 7.87 -3.39
C LEU A 161 -2.51 7.91 -3.13
N HIS A 162 -3.10 6.80 -2.69
CA HIS A 162 -4.53 6.70 -2.41
C HIS A 162 -4.99 7.71 -1.37
N ASN A 163 -4.24 7.87 -0.27
CA ASN A 163 -4.55 8.87 0.74
C ASN A 163 -4.52 10.30 0.18
N TRP A 164 -3.56 10.60 -0.70
CA TRP A 164 -3.44 11.92 -1.32
C TRP A 164 -4.65 12.22 -2.20
N VAL A 165 -4.99 11.32 -3.11
CA VAL A 165 -6.13 11.53 -4.02
C VAL A 165 -7.45 11.57 -3.25
N GLU A 166 -7.67 10.67 -2.29
CA GLU A 166 -8.96 10.57 -1.58
C GLU A 166 -9.21 11.69 -0.57
N LYS A 167 -8.18 12.39 -0.07
CA LYS A 167 -8.34 13.44 0.96
C LYS A 167 -7.99 14.84 0.52
N GLU A 168 -7.06 14.99 -0.43
CA GLU A 168 -6.62 16.31 -0.88
C GLU A 168 -7.42 16.79 -2.11
N MET A 169 -8.02 15.87 -2.88
CA MET A 169 -8.85 16.25 -4.05
C MET A 169 -10.06 17.10 -3.66
N ASP A 170 -10.72 16.81 -2.53
CA ASP A 170 -11.85 17.62 -2.04
C ASP A 170 -11.44 19.06 -1.73
N LYS A 171 -10.25 19.27 -1.17
CA LYS A 171 -9.73 20.61 -0.88
C LYS A 171 -9.48 21.40 -2.16
N TYR A 172 -9.02 20.70 -3.19
CA TYR A 172 -8.78 21.28 -4.51
C TYR A 172 -10.10 21.64 -5.22
N LEU A 173 -11.13 20.78 -5.14
CA LEU A 173 -12.45 21.05 -5.70
C LEU A 173 -13.18 22.24 -5.03
N LEU A 174 -12.86 22.54 -3.76
CA LEU A 174 -13.52 23.57 -2.96
C LEU A 174 -12.74 24.90 -2.86
N ALA A 175 -11.47 24.94 -3.26
CA ALA A 175 -10.64 26.13 -3.13
C ALA A 175 -10.95 27.18 -4.22
N GLU A 176 -11.12 28.44 -3.83
CA GLU A 176 -11.12 29.58 -4.76
C GLU A 176 -9.71 29.75 -5.33
N CYS A 177 -9.54 29.21 -6.54
CA CYS A 177 -8.45 29.34 -7.51
C CYS A 177 -7.21 30.18 -7.10
N VAL A 178 -6.19 29.53 -6.51
CA VAL A 178 -4.81 30.04 -6.46
C VAL A 178 -3.93 29.13 -7.30
N SER A 179 -3.43 29.63 -8.43
CA SER A 179 -2.63 28.86 -9.42
C SER A 179 -1.48 28.04 -8.79
N GLU A 180 -0.81 28.57 -7.78
CA GLU A 180 0.28 27.88 -7.07
C GLU A 180 -0.18 26.61 -6.35
N VAL A 181 -1.37 26.63 -5.73
CA VAL A 181 -1.93 25.47 -5.02
C VAL A 181 -2.22 24.33 -6.00
N ILE A 182 -2.71 24.68 -7.20
CA ILE A 182 -2.99 23.73 -8.28
C ILE A 182 -1.70 23.03 -8.73
N GLN A 183 -0.65 23.81 -9.00
CA GLN A 183 0.63 23.29 -9.47
C GLN A 183 1.28 22.36 -8.44
N VAL A 184 1.22 22.71 -7.16
CA VAL A 184 1.75 21.87 -6.07
C VAL A 184 0.99 20.54 -6.00
N PHE A 185 -0.35 20.57 -6.08
CA PHE A 185 -1.16 19.36 -6.11
C PHE A 185 -0.80 18.47 -7.32
N HIS A 186 -0.76 19.05 -8.51
CA HIS A 186 -0.47 18.32 -9.75
C HIS A 186 0.91 17.66 -9.74
N THR A 187 1.93 18.42 -9.36
CA THR A 187 3.31 17.93 -9.25
C THR A 187 3.35 16.76 -8.26
N LYS A 188 2.74 16.94 -7.08
CA LYS A 188 2.74 15.91 -6.06
C LYS A 188 2.01 14.65 -6.48
N LEU A 189 0.87 14.79 -7.15
CA LEU A 189 0.07 13.68 -7.65
C LEU A 189 0.82 12.89 -8.71
N THR A 190 1.44 13.59 -9.66
CA THR A 190 2.25 12.99 -10.72
C THR A 190 3.42 12.22 -10.13
N ASP A 191 4.18 12.84 -9.22
CA ASP A 191 5.33 12.21 -8.55
C ASP A 191 4.91 10.94 -7.79
N LEU A 192 3.84 11.02 -7.00
CA LEU A 192 3.33 9.86 -6.25
C LEU A 192 2.86 8.74 -7.18
N THR A 193 2.24 9.09 -8.31
CA THR A 193 1.77 8.12 -9.31
C THR A 193 2.95 7.39 -9.95
N LEU A 194 3.98 8.14 -10.37
CA LEU A 194 5.20 7.58 -10.96
C LEU A 194 5.96 6.69 -9.98
N VAL A 195 6.18 7.17 -8.75
CA VAL A 195 6.86 6.40 -7.70
C VAL A 195 6.09 5.12 -7.38
N THR A 196 4.76 5.20 -7.26
CA THR A 196 3.92 4.02 -7.01
C THR A 196 4.03 3.02 -8.15
N LYS A 197 3.96 3.47 -9.40
CA LYS A 197 4.13 2.61 -10.58
C LYS A 197 5.47 1.88 -10.53
N MET A 198 6.57 2.59 -10.27
CA MET A 198 7.91 2.00 -10.17
C MET A 198 8.01 0.89 -9.11
N TYR A 199 7.47 1.10 -7.91
CA TYR A 199 7.48 0.07 -6.86
C TYR A 199 6.69 -1.18 -7.25
N PHE A 200 5.56 -1.01 -7.94
CA PHE A 200 4.78 -2.14 -8.42
C PHE A 200 5.45 -2.87 -9.60
N GLU A 201 6.11 -2.15 -10.49
CA GLU A 201 6.92 -2.76 -11.56
C GLU A 201 8.08 -3.57 -10.97
N ASN A 202 8.72 -3.11 -9.89
CA ASN A 202 9.74 -3.88 -9.17
C ASN A 202 9.15 -5.16 -8.57
N LEU A 203 7.98 -5.07 -7.94
CA LEU A 203 7.28 -6.22 -7.36
C LEU A 203 6.89 -7.26 -8.43
N VAL A 204 6.31 -6.82 -9.54
CA VAL A 204 5.89 -7.69 -10.64
C VAL A 204 7.10 -8.33 -11.31
N ARG A 205 8.16 -7.57 -11.62
CA ARG A 205 9.39 -8.13 -12.20
C ARG A 205 10.04 -9.17 -11.28
N ALA A 206 10.02 -8.94 -9.97
CA ALA A 206 10.55 -9.92 -9.02
C ALA A 206 9.72 -11.21 -9.06
N TRP A 207 8.40 -11.10 -9.20
CA TRP A 207 7.49 -12.24 -9.32
C TRP A 207 7.69 -13.02 -10.63
N GLU A 208 7.81 -12.33 -11.77
CA GLU A 208 8.03 -12.93 -13.09
C GLU A 208 9.37 -13.70 -13.18
N ASN A 209 10.37 -13.28 -12.41
CA ASN A 209 11.69 -13.92 -12.35
C ASN A 209 11.82 -14.97 -11.22
N ASP A 210 10.71 -15.50 -10.69
CA ASP A 210 10.67 -16.44 -9.56
C ASP A 210 11.52 -16.01 -8.34
N LEU A 211 11.64 -14.70 -8.13
CA LEU A 211 12.43 -14.11 -7.05
C LEU A 211 13.93 -14.49 -7.09
N CYS A 212 14.47 -14.88 -8.25
CA CYS A 212 15.87 -15.25 -8.46
C CYS A 212 16.91 -14.17 -8.10
N GLY A 213 16.48 -12.91 -7.90
CA GLY A 213 17.36 -11.81 -7.46
C GLY A 213 17.73 -11.80 -5.97
N ALA A 214 17.18 -12.74 -5.17
CA ALA A 214 17.43 -12.81 -3.72
C ALA A 214 18.91 -13.01 -3.36
N ASP A 215 19.71 -13.60 -4.26
CA ASP A 215 21.13 -13.90 -4.02
C ASP A 215 22.06 -12.69 -4.24
N ASN A 216 21.66 -11.70 -5.05
CA ASN A 216 22.51 -10.55 -5.40
C ASN A 216 22.44 -9.39 -4.40
N VAL A 217 21.39 -9.31 -3.58
CA VAL A 217 21.23 -8.23 -2.58
C VAL A 217 21.98 -8.54 -1.28
N VAL A 218 22.16 -9.83 -0.96
CA VAL A 218 22.92 -10.27 0.21
C VAL A 218 24.43 -10.05 0.00
N SER A 219 24.92 -10.24 -1.23
CA SER A 219 26.33 -9.97 -1.58
C SER A 219 26.66 -8.47 -1.54
N GLU A 220 25.83 -7.60 -2.13
CA GLU A 220 26.10 -6.14 -2.11
C GLU A 220 26.00 -5.51 -0.72
N SER A 221 25.08 -5.99 0.13
CA SER A 221 24.91 -5.50 1.50
C SER A 221 26.06 -5.94 2.41
N THR A 222 26.58 -7.16 2.25
CA THR A 222 27.75 -7.64 3.00
C THR A 222 29.05 -6.97 2.55
N GLU A 223 29.17 -6.60 1.28
CA GLU A 223 30.33 -5.89 0.73
C GLU A 223 30.34 -4.41 1.15
N SER A 224 29.17 -3.76 1.21
CA SER A 224 29.01 -2.40 1.73
C SER A 224 29.30 -2.31 3.24
N SER A 225 28.93 -3.34 4.01
CA SER A 225 29.25 -3.43 5.44
C SER A 225 30.74 -3.70 5.72
N ARG A 226 31.45 -4.42 4.84
CA ARG A 226 32.91 -4.61 4.94
C ARG A 226 33.68 -3.32 4.63
N LYS A 227 33.34 -2.65 3.52
CA LYS A 227 33.97 -1.36 3.13
C LYS A 227 33.79 -0.23 4.15
N ARG A 228 32.71 -0.26 4.96
CA ARG A 228 32.50 0.71 6.06
C ARG A 228 33.29 0.42 7.33
N LYS A 229 33.80 -0.81 7.49
CA LYS A 229 34.59 -1.21 8.65
C LYS A 229 36.08 -0.91 8.43
N ASP A 230 36.55 -1.10 7.20
CA ASP A 230 37.95 -0.86 6.81
C ASP A 230 38.33 0.63 6.68
N MET A 231 37.36 1.55 6.86
CA MET A 231 37.58 3.00 6.78
C MET A 231 37.48 3.69 8.14
N LYS A 232 37.48 2.91 9.23
CA LYS A 232 37.43 3.39 10.62
C LYS A 232 38.60 2.93 11.50
N ASP A 233 39.59 2.27 10.91
CA ASP A 233 40.87 1.93 11.54
C ASP A 233 42.00 2.70 10.87
#